data_AF-A0A444V4C1-F1
#
_entry.id   AF-A0A444V4C1-F1
#
_cell.length_a   1.000
_cell.length_b   1.000
_cell.length_c   1.000
_cell.angle_alpha   90.00
_cell.angle_beta   90.00
_cell.angle_gamma   90.00
#
_symmetry.space_group_name_H-M   'P 1'
#
loop_
_entity.id
_entity.type
_entity.pdbx_description
1 polymer ?
#
loop_
_entity_poly.entity_id
_entity_poly.type
_entity_poly.pdbx_seq_one_letter_code
_entity_poly.pdbx_strand_id
1 'polypeptide(L)'
;MGCASVLGPLLNAMKQRLPAKNVYYYRCPDHRKNYVMSFAFCFDKEDDVYQFAYCYPYTYSRLQHYLDSLEKRNLDYFQRELLGLSVVSAEASNSIACVLRF
;
A
#
# COMPACT_ATOMS: atom_id res chain seq x y z
N MET A 1 4.84 7.89 16.60
CA MET A 1 4.51 7.86 15.16
C MET A 1 5.31 6.73 14.53
N GLY A 2 4.63 5.75 13.93
CA GLY A 2 5.27 4.57 13.35
C GLY A 2 4.16 3.60 12.96
N CYS A 3 3.64 3.73 11.74
CA CYS A 3 2.53 2.91 11.25
C CYS A 3 2.99 1.66 10.50
N ALA A 4 4.30 1.35 10.52
CA ALA A 4 4.82 0.17 9.86
C ALA A 4 4.07 -1.10 10.30
N SER A 5 3.52 -1.76 9.30
CA SER A 5 2.65 -2.92 9.41
C SER A 5 3.32 -4.13 8.79
N VAL A 6 3.09 -5.28 9.41
CA VAL A 6 3.49 -6.57 8.86
C VAL A 6 2.25 -7.23 8.28
N LEU A 7 2.35 -7.64 7.02
CA LEU A 7 1.45 -8.64 6.45
C LEU A 7 2.08 -10.01 6.69
N GLY A 8 1.34 -10.86 7.39
CA GLY A 8 1.66 -12.29 7.49
C GLY A 8 1.47 -13.02 6.15
N PRO A 9 1.83 -14.31 6.11
CA PRO A 9 1.76 -15.13 4.90
C PRO A 9 0.34 -15.18 4.31
N LEU A 10 0.28 -15.32 2.97
CA LEU A 10 -0.90 -15.18 2.11
C LEU A 10 -2.18 -15.92 2.56
N LEU A 11 -2.05 -16.94 3.41
CA LEU A 11 -3.16 -17.76 3.91
C LEU A 11 -3.80 -17.24 5.20
N ASN A 12 -3.12 -16.37 5.96
CA ASN A 12 -3.67 -15.68 7.14
C ASN A 12 -3.42 -14.19 6.98
N ALA A 13 -4.34 -13.50 6.32
CA ALA A 13 -4.31 -12.06 6.06
C ALA A 13 -4.54 -11.21 7.34
N MET A 14 -4.03 -11.65 8.49
CA MET A 14 -4.04 -10.87 9.71
C MET A 14 -2.97 -9.79 9.59
N LYS A 15 -3.44 -8.55 9.42
CA LYS A 15 -2.59 -7.37 9.37
C LYS A 15 -2.34 -6.94 10.79
N GLN A 16 -1.08 -6.84 11.18
CA GLN A 16 -0.73 -6.37 12.51
C GLN A 16 0.20 -5.17 12.44
N ARG A 17 0.02 -4.23 13.37
CA ARG A 17 0.98 -3.14 13.57
C ARG A 17 2.21 -3.70 14.28
N LEU A 18 3.40 -3.27 13.85
CA LEU A 18 4.60 -3.55 14.63
C LEU A 18 4.47 -2.89 16.01
N PRO A 19 4.79 -3.62 17.10
CA PRO A 19 4.84 -3.03 18.43
C PRO A 19 5.74 -1.79 18.43
N ALA A 20 5.28 -0.66 18.97
CA ALA A 20 6.03 0.59 18.96
C ALA A 20 7.41 0.46 19.65
N LYS A 21 7.51 -0.41 20.65
CA LYS A 21 8.77 -0.75 21.33
C LYS A 21 9.83 -1.36 20.41
N ASN A 22 9.42 -1.98 19.32
CA ASN A 22 10.33 -2.61 18.35
C ASN A 22 10.63 -1.69 17.17
N VAL A 23 10.16 -0.44 17.18
CA VAL A 23 10.35 0.54 16.11
C VAL A 23 11.10 1.75 16.66
N TYR A 24 12.32 1.94 16.20
CA TYR A 24 13.24 2.98 16.65
C TYR A 24 13.35 4.06 15.59
N TYR A 25 13.25 5.32 16.01
CA TYR A 25 13.46 6.48 15.14
C TYR A 25 14.43 7.43 15.83
N TYR A 26 15.65 7.54 15.31
CA TYR A 26 16.72 8.29 15.96
C TYR A 26 17.60 9.04 14.94
N ARG A 27 18.35 10.03 15.42
CA ARG A 27 19.35 10.74 14.61
C ARG A 27 20.71 10.06 14.81
N CYS A 28 21.30 9.58 13.72
CA CYS A 28 22.61 8.95 13.77
C CYS A 28 23.71 10.00 13.48
N PRO A 29 24.70 10.19 14.37
CA PRO A 29 25.82 11.11 14.13
C PRO A 29 26.60 10.77 12.85
N ASP A 30 26.79 9.48 12.58
CA ASP A 30 27.56 8.99 11.43
C ASP A 30 26.85 9.19 10.08
N HIS A 31 25.51 9.30 10.07
CA HIS A 31 24.71 9.51 8.86
C HIS A 31 24.42 11.00 8.62
N ARG A 32 25.39 11.89 8.82
CA ARG A 32 25.22 13.36 8.64
C ARG A 32 24.04 13.94 9.44
N LYS A 33 23.72 13.37 10.60
CA LYS A 33 22.54 13.73 11.43
C LYS A 33 21.17 13.49 10.75
N ASN A 34 21.12 12.66 9.70
CA ASN A 34 19.85 12.25 9.10
C ASN A 34 19.06 11.36 10.06
N TYR A 35 17.74 11.37 9.89
CA TYR A 35 16.85 10.50 10.64
C TYR A 35 16.88 9.08 10.08
N VAL A 36 17.07 8.12 10.97
CA VAL A 36 17.08 6.69 10.67
C VAL A 36 15.91 6.02 11.37
N MET A 37 15.17 5.22 10.61
CA MET A 37 14.15 4.32 11.13
C MET A 37 14.69 2.89 11.11
N SER A 38 14.69 2.24 12.27
CA SER A 38 15.08 0.84 12.42
C SER A 38 13.97 0.07 13.12
N PHE A 39 13.75 -1.19 12.76
CA PHE A 39 12.76 -2.03 13.44
C PHE A 39 13.29 -3.44 13.66
N ALA A 40 12.85 -4.07 14.74
CA ALA A 40 13.17 -5.44 15.08
C ALA A 40 11.93 -6.33 14.90
N PHE A 41 12.09 -7.44 14.18
CA PHE A 41 11.04 -8.42 13.95
C PHE A 41 11.58 -9.84 14.14
N CYS A 42 10.82 -10.68 14.84
CA CYS A 42 11.14 -12.09 15.03
C CYS A 42 10.35 -12.89 14.00
N PHE A 43 11.03 -13.73 13.23
CA PHE A 43 10.41 -14.64 12.27
C PHE A 43 10.05 -15.93 13.01
N ASP A 44 8.75 -16.23 13.10
CA ASP A 44 8.28 -17.38 13.89
C ASP A 44 8.40 -18.72 13.13
N LYS A 45 8.46 -18.68 11.79
CA LYS A 45 8.65 -19.86 10.91
C LYS A 45 9.53 -19.51 9.72
N GLU A 46 10.40 -20.43 9.32
CA GLU A 46 11.36 -20.24 8.23
C GLU A 46 10.69 -20.22 6.84
N ASP A 47 9.59 -20.95 6.65
CA ASP A 47 8.86 -21.03 5.37
C ASP A 47 7.83 -19.89 5.17
N ASP A 48 7.63 -19.03 6.17
CA ASP A 48 6.64 -17.96 6.11
C ASP A 48 7.22 -16.72 5.42
N VAL A 49 6.54 -16.26 4.36
CA VAL A 49 6.89 -15.01 3.67
C VAL A 49 6.18 -13.83 4.34
N TYR A 50 6.95 -12.96 4.97
CA TYR A 50 6.46 -11.73 5.60
C TYR A 50 6.67 -10.52 4.68
N GLN A 51 5.66 -9.64 4.62
CA GLN A 51 5.75 -8.38 3.88
C GLN A 51 5.67 -7.21 4.85
N PHE A 52 6.64 -6.29 4.75
CA PHE A 52 6.66 -5.06 5.53
C PHE A 52 6.21 -3.90 4.67
N ALA A 53 5.24 -3.14 5.17
CA ALA A 53 4.76 -1.94 4.49
C ALA A 53 4.51 -0.82 5.50
N TYR A 54 4.75 0.43 5.08
CA TYR A 54 4.49 1.59 5.92
C TYR A 54 3.00 1.75 6.27
N CYS A 55 2.14 1.42 5.30
CA CYS A 55 0.69 1.36 5.43
C CYS A 55 0.18 0.11 4.71
N TYR A 56 -1.11 -0.20 4.90
CA TYR A 56 -1.72 -1.32 4.21
C TYR A 56 -1.62 -1.15 2.67
N PRO A 57 -1.01 -2.10 1.93
CA PRO A 57 -0.88 -1.99 0.49
C PRO A 57 -2.24 -2.03 -0.19
N TYR A 58 -2.47 -1.08 -1.07
CA TYR A 58 -3.60 -1.08 -2.00
C TYR A 58 -3.05 -1.18 -3.41
N THR A 59 -3.24 -2.33 -4.05
CA THR A 59 -2.65 -2.62 -5.35
C THR A 59 -3.48 -2.01 -6.47
N TYR A 60 -2.81 -1.68 -7.57
CA TYR A 60 -3.47 -1.17 -8.77
C TYR A 60 -4.54 -2.13 -9.31
N SER A 61 -4.26 -3.44 -9.36
CA SER A 61 -5.26 -4.43 -9.80
C SER A 61 -6.50 -4.45 -8.91
N ARG A 62 -6.34 -4.27 -7.59
CA ARG A 62 -7.47 -4.17 -6.66
C ARG A 62 -8.30 -2.92 -6.91
N LEU A 63 -7.66 -1.80 -7.23
CA LEU A 63 -8.35 -0.58 -7.66
C LEU A 63 -9.17 -0.83 -8.93
N GLN A 64 -8.56 -1.42 -9.95
CA GLN A 64 -9.22 -1.68 -11.23
C GLN A 64 -10.44 -2.58 -11.06
N HIS A 65 -10.30 -3.71 -10.36
CA HIS A 65 -11.43 -4.59 -10.06
C HIS A 65 -12.56 -3.88 -9.28
N TYR A 66 -12.20 -2.99 -8.35
CA TYR A 66 -13.17 -2.22 -7.59
C TYR A 66 -13.94 -1.23 -8.50
N LEU A 67 -13.23 -0.50 -9.36
CA LEU A 67 -13.84 0.42 -10.32
C LEU A 67 -14.74 -0.32 -11.32
N ASP A 68 -14.29 -1.46 -11.85
CA ASP A 68 -15.09 -2.28 -12.76
C ASP A 68 -16.36 -2.82 -12.08
N SER A 69 -16.26 -3.17 -10.79
CA SER A 69 -17.42 -3.61 -10.00
C SER A 69 -18.39 -2.47 -9.72
N LEU A 70 -17.90 -1.23 -9.53
CA LEU A 70 -18.74 -0.05 -9.38
C LEU A 70 -19.45 0.31 -10.68
N GLU A 71 -18.76 0.25 -11.82
CA GLU A 71 -19.30 0.54 -13.14
C GLU A 71 -20.42 -0.46 -13.50
N LYS A 72 -20.22 -1.75 -13.19
CA LYS A 72 -21.25 -2.79 -13.34
C LYS A 72 -22.52 -2.56 -12.51
N ARG A 73 -22.46 -1.75 -11.45
CA ARG A 73 -23.64 -1.42 -10.64
C ARG A 73 -24.52 -0.34 -11.27
N ASN A 74 -24.06 0.31 -12.35
CA ASN A 74 -24.79 1.29 -13.16
C ASN A 74 -25.58 2.31 -12.31
N LEU A 75 -24.86 3.01 -11.43
CA LEU A 75 -25.44 4.01 -10.55
C LEU A 75 -25.59 5.33 -11.31
N ASP A 76 -26.78 5.94 -11.28
CA ASP A 76 -27.09 7.18 -12.03
C ASP A 76 -26.18 8.37 -11.68
N TYR A 77 -25.53 8.34 -10.52
CA TYR A 77 -24.62 9.36 -10.01
C TYR A 77 -23.13 9.01 -10.16
N PHE A 78 -22.80 7.93 -10.88
CA PHE A 78 -21.42 7.50 -11.09
C PHE A 78 -21.09 7.43 -12.56
N GLN A 79 -20.08 8.21 -12.97
CA GLN A 79 -19.53 8.17 -14.32
C GLN A 79 -18.01 8.06 -14.25
N ARG A 80 -17.43 7.14 -15.03
CA ARG A 80 -15.99 6.95 -15.14
C ARG A 80 -15.47 7.67 -16.39
N GLU A 81 -14.48 8.53 -16.24
CA GLU A 81 -13.86 9.29 -17.34
C GLU A 81 -12.32 9.23 -17.23
N LEU A 82 -11.64 9.13 -18.39
CA LEU A 82 -10.19 9.19 -18.48
C LEU A 82 -9.71 10.64 -18.43
N LEU A 83 -8.98 10.99 -17.38
CA LEU A 83 -8.41 12.33 -17.22
C LEU A 83 -7.05 12.48 -17.89
N GLY A 84 -6.26 11.41 -17.90
CA GLY A 84 -4.92 11.43 -18.45
C GLY A 84 -4.14 10.15 -18.19
N LEU A 85 -2.95 10.12 -18.77
CA LEU A 85 -2.02 8.99 -18.71
C LEU A 85 -0.92 9.29 -17.69
N SER A 86 -0.51 8.26 -16.94
CA SER A 86 0.62 8.36 -16.03
C SER A 86 1.96 8.27 -16.79
N VAL A 87 3.05 8.75 -16.20
CA VAL A 87 4.38 8.71 -16.84
C VAL A 87 4.81 7.28 -17.25
N VAL A 88 4.39 6.28 -16.48
CA VAL A 88 4.72 4.85 -16.71
C VAL A 88 3.80 4.19 -17.75
N SER A 89 2.76 4.89 -18.23
CA SER A 89 1.72 4.31 -19.09
C SER A 89 1.98 4.41 -20.61
N ALA A 90 3.18 4.79 -21.03
CA ALA A 90 3.54 4.84 -22.46
C ALA A 90 3.56 3.44 -23.14
N GLU A 91 3.56 2.33 -22.39
CA GLU A 91 3.66 0.98 -22.96
C GLU A 91 2.56 -0.01 -22.55
N ALA A 92 1.63 0.32 -21.65
CA ALA A 92 0.48 -0.55 -21.37
C ALA A 92 -0.64 0.19 -20.63
N SER A 93 -1.88 -0.14 -20.99
CA SER A 93 -3.22 0.31 -20.55
C SER A 93 -3.40 0.69 -19.06
N ASN A 94 -2.69 1.73 -18.58
CA ASN A 94 -2.72 2.19 -17.20
C ASN A 94 -3.29 3.61 -17.08
N SER A 95 -4.57 3.71 -17.43
CA SER A 95 -5.41 4.89 -17.35
C SER A 95 -5.74 5.27 -15.91
N ILE A 96 -5.34 6.47 -15.47
CA ILE A 96 -5.87 7.07 -14.23
C ILE A 96 -7.22 7.70 -14.59
N ALA A 97 -8.30 7.08 -14.14
CA ALA A 97 -9.67 7.52 -14.44
C ALA A 97 -10.45 7.70 -13.14
N CYS A 98 -10.81 8.94 -12.80
CA CYS A 98 -12.00 9.23 -11.99
C CYS A 98 -12.32 10.73 -11.99
N VAL A 99 -13.46 11.11 -12.56
CA VAL A 99 -14.19 12.32 -12.18
C VAL A 99 -15.45 11.84 -11.46
N LEU A 100 -15.53 12.02 -10.14
CA LEU A 100 -16.80 11.94 -9.43
C LEU A 100 -17.57 13.23 -9.75
N ARG A 101 -18.43 13.20 -10.76
CA ARG A 101 -19.47 14.24 -10.90
C ARG A 101 -20.57 13.94 -9.88
N PHE A 102 -20.70 14.80 -8.89
CA PHE A 102 -21.88 14.92 -8.05
C PHE A 102 -22.92 15.81 -8.75
#